data_AF-A0A800MP78-F1
#
_entry.id   AF-A0A800MP78-F1
#
_cell.length_a   1.000
_cell.length_b   1.000
_cell.length_c   1.000
_cell.angle_alpha   90.00
_cell.angle_beta   90.00
_cell.angle_gamma   90.00
#
_symmetry.space_group_name_H-M   'P 1'
#
loop_
_entity.id
_entity.type
_entity.pdbx_description
1 polymer ?
#
loop_
_entity_poly.entity_id
_entity_poly.type
_entity_poly.pdbx_seq_one_letter_code
_entity_poly.pdbx_strand_id
1 'polypeptide(L)'
;MLKNILLWVVIGIALMSVFNGFAPKDKNDSTLSYSRFIEAVAYGQVETVTIDDNKIKGKMRSGEKFRTFSPNDAHLIDDLLEHGVE
;
A
#
# COMPACT_ATOMS: atom_id res chain seq x y z
N MET A 1 12.09 32.76 34.28
CA MET A 1 11.66 31.35 34.17
C MET A 1 10.98 31.01 32.82
N LEU A 2 10.03 31.81 32.31
CA LEU A 2 9.36 31.54 31.01
C LEU A 2 10.26 31.63 29.76
N LYS A 3 11.37 32.39 29.83
CA LYS A 3 12.26 32.66 28.68
C LYS A 3 12.91 31.38 28.13
N ASN A 4 13.30 30.45 29.00
CA ASN A 4 13.87 29.16 28.58
C ASN A 4 12.79 28.17 28.14
N ILE A 5 11.59 28.27 28.71
CA ILE A 5 10.48 27.38 28.36
C ILE A 5 10.07 27.59 26.90
N LEU A 6 10.08 28.84 26.42
CA LEU A 6 9.75 29.15 25.02
C LEU A 6 10.73 28.47 24.03
N LEU A 7 12.02 28.47 24.35
CA LEU A 7 13.04 27.79 23.55
C LEU A 7 12.83 26.28 23.51
N TRP A 8 12.55 25.67 24.66
CA TRP A 8 12.25 24.25 24.75
C TRP A 8 10.99 23.84 23.98
N VAL A 9 9.95 24.69 23.97
CA VAL A 9 8.71 24.44 23.20
C VAL A 9 8.98 24.46 21.70
N VAL A 10 9.76 25.43 21.20
CA VAL A 10 10.12 25.49 19.77
C VAL A 10 10.92 24.27 19.34
N ILE A 11 11.88 23.82 20.17
CA ILE A 11 12.66 22.60 19.91
C ILE A 11 11.74 21.37 19.91
N GLY A 12 10.80 21.28 20.86
CA GLY A 12 9.83 20.19 20.91
C GLY A 12 8.95 20.09 19.67
N ILE A 13 8.43 21.23 19.18
CA ILE A 13 7.62 21.30 17.95
C ILE A 13 8.47 20.95 16.72
N ALA A 14 9.70 21.45 16.64
CA ALA A 14 10.60 21.15 15.54
C ALA A 14 10.92 19.64 15.45
N LEU A 15 11.21 19.01 16.59
CA LEU A 15 11.42 17.56 16.65
C LEU A 15 10.17 16.78 16.21
N MET A 16 8.98 17.16 16.70
CA MET A 16 7.72 16.53 16.30
C MET A 16 7.49 16.61 14.78
N SER A 17 7.80 17.75 14.16
CA SER A 17 7.63 18.00 12.72
C SER A 17 8.55 17.12 11.86
N VAL A 18 9.81 16.96 12.30
CA VAL A 18 10.77 16.05 11.66
C VAL A 18 10.25 14.62 11.70
N PHE A 19 9.79 14.13 12.85
CA PHE A 19 9.26 12.77 12.97
C PHE A 19 7.96 12.55 12.18
N ASN A 20 7.09 13.56 12.06
CA ASN A 20 5.84 13.46 11.31
C ASN A 20 6.05 13.41 9.78
N GLY A 21 7.16 13.98 9.29
CA GLY A 21 7.55 13.90 7.87
C GLY A 21 8.11 12.53 7.46
N PHE A 22 8.65 11.77 8.42
CA PHE A 22 9.21 10.43 8.21
C PHE A 22 8.28 9.29 8.59
N ALA A 23 7.13 9.57 9.21
CA ALA A 23 6.12 8.55 9.46
C ALA A 23 5.72 7.94 8.09
N PRO A 24 6.00 6.65 7.85
CA PRO A 24 5.43 5.97 6.71
C PRO A 24 3.93 6.19 6.82
N LYS A 25 3.31 6.77 5.80
CA LYS A 25 1.88 6.61 5.64
C LYS A 25 1.70 5.11 5.48
N ASP A 26 1.40 4.42 6.58
CA ASP A 26 0.81 3.09 6.57
C ASP A 26 -0.53 3.26 5.86
N LYS A 27 -0.43 3.32 4.53
CA LYS A 27 -1.55 3.03 3.65
C LYS A 27 -1.90 1.61 4.08
N ASN A 28 -3.10 1.46 4.62
CA ASN A 28 -3.72 0.18 4.96
C ASN A 28 -3.66 -0.71 3.72
N ASP A 29 -2.51 -1.34 3.49
CA ASP A 29 -2.28 -2.33 2.47
C ASP A 29 -2.99 -3.57 3.00
N SER A 30 -4.29 -3.66 2.73
CA SER A 30 -5.12 -4.76 3.19
C SER A 30 -4.55 -6.05 2.60
N THR A 31 -4.28 -7.02 3.48
CA THR A 31 -3.80 -8.33 3.03
C THR A 31 -5.01 -9.10 2.53
N LEU A 32 -5.03 -9.34 1.22
CA LEU A 32 -6.08 -10.05 0.51
C LEU A 32 -5.63 -11.49 0.28
N SER A 33 -6.53 -12.46 0.45
CA SER A 33 -6.23 -13.84 0.05
C SER A 33 -6.10 -13.95 -1.47
N TYR A 34 -5.29 -14.90 -1.94
CA TYR A 34 -5.07 -15.10 -3.37
C TYR A 34 -6.39 -15.31 -4.14
N SER A 35 -7.28 -16.16 -3.63
CA SER A 35 -8.58 -16.41 -4.27
C SER A 35 -9.43 -15.14 -4.40
N ARG A 36 -9.46 -14.29 -3.37
CA ARG A 36 -10.20 -13.02 -3.43
C ARG A 36 -9.57 -12.03 -4.38
N PHE A 37 -8.24 -12.06 -4.53
CA PHE A 37 -7.54 -11.27 -5.53
C PHE A 37 -7.93 -11.72 -6.95
N ILE A 38 -7.91 -13.01 -7.26
CA ILE A 38 -8.33 -13.52 -8.57
C ILE A 38 -9.80 -13.21 -8.85
N GLU A 39 -10.69 -13.34 -7.85
CA GLU A 39 -12.07 -12.89 -7.98
C GLU A 39 -12.13 -11.38 -8.32
N ALA A 40 -11.36 -10.53 -7.63
CA ALA A 40 -11.32 -9.10 -7.90
C ALA A 40 -10.76 -8.76 -9.29
N VAL A 41 -9.80 -9.53 -9.80
CA VAL A 41 -9.30 -9.43 -11.20
C VAL A 41 -10.41 -9.80 -12.17
N ALA A 42 -11.09 -10.94 -11.95
CA ALA A 42 -12.19 -11.41 -12.79
C ALA A 42 -13.38 -10.43 -12.82
N TYR A 43 -13.66 -9.75 -11.71
CA TYR A 43 -14.67 -8.70 -11.63
C TYR A 43 -14.18 -7.33 -12.15
N GLY A 44 -12.93 -7.23 -12.64
CA GLY A 44 -12.35 -6.00 -13.15
C GLY A 44 -12.15 -4.91 -12.09
N GLN A 45 -12.08 -5.27 -10.81
CA GLN A 45 -11.93 -4.33 -9.69
C GLN A 45 -10.47 -3.91 -9.48
N VAL A 46 -9.52 -4.64 -10.04
CA VAL A 46 -8.10 -4.35 -9.97
C VAL A 46 -7.70 -3.38 -11.09
N GLU A 47 -6.93 -2.35 -10.74
CA GLU A 47 -6.43 -1.33 -11.68
C GLU A 47 -4.99 -1.63 -12.10
N THR A 48 -4.11 -1.79 -11.11
CA THR A 48 -2.67 -1.99 -11.33
C THR A 48 -2.12 -3.07 -10.41
N VAL A 49 -1.20 -3.90 -10.91
CA VAL A 49 -0.52 -4.94 -10.14
C VAL A 49 0.99 -4.86 -10.33
N THR A 50 1.73 -5.05 -9.23
CA THR A 50 3.19 -5.19 -9.21
C THR A 50 3.53 -6.52 -8.55
N ILE A 51 4.27 -7.36 -9.28
CA ILE A 51 4.67 -8.69 -8.84
C ILE A 51 6.15 -8.63 -8.44
N ASP A 52 6.42 -8.78 -7.14
CA ASP A 52 7.75 -8.87 -6.54
C ASP A 52 7.96 -10.32 -6.04
N ASP A 53 8.54 -11.19 -6.87
CA ASP A 53 8.77 -12.61 -6.53
C ASP A 53 7.43 -13.32 -6.19
N ASN A 54 7.24 -13.81 -4.96
CA ASN A 54 5.96 -14.37 -4.51
C ASN A 54 4.96 -13.34 -3.94
N LYS A 55 5.33 -12.05 -3.88
CA LYS A 55 4.49 -10.98 -3.31
C LYS A 55 3.85 -10.19 -4.43
N ILE A 56 2.52 -10.11 -4.38
CA ILE A 56 1.75 -9.29 -5.30
C ILE A 56 1.27 -8.07 -4.51
N LYS A 57 1.48 -6.89 -5.07
CA LYS A 57 0.94 -5.63 -4.56
C LYS A 57 0.11 -5.00 -5.65
N GLY A 58 -0.98 -4.34 -5.30
CA GLY A 58 -1.79 -3.70 -6.31
C GLY A 58 -2.66 -2.60 -5.77
N LYS A 59 -3.41 -2.02 -6.68
CA LYS A 59 -4.38 -0.96 -6.41
C LYS A 59 -5.71 -1.36 -7.04
N MET A 60 -6.78 -1.27 -6.26
CA MET A 60 -8.14 -1.41 -6.75
C MET A 60 -8.56 -0.13 -7.48
N ARG A 61 -9.52 -0.24 -8.39
CA ARG A 61 -10.17 0.92 -9.04
C ARG A 61 -10.81 1.87 -8.02
N SER A 62 -11.15 1.40 -6.82
CA SER A 62 -11.63 2.23 -5.71
C SER A 62 -10.56 3.16 -5.12
N GLY A 63 -9.27 2.94 -5.43
CA GLY A 63 -8.15 3.67 -4.84
C GLY A 63 -7.44 2.92 -3.71
N GLU A 64 -8.03 1.83 -3.21
CA GLU A 64 -7.49 1.02 -2.13
C GLU A 64 -6.29 0.21 -2.57
N LYS A 65 -5.28 0.11 -1.70
CA LYS A 65 -4.11 -0.72 -1.95
C LYS A 65 -4.27 -2.07 -1.26
N PHE A 66 -3.79 -3.11 -1.91
CA PHE A 66 -3.81 -4.45 -1.37
C PHE A 66 -2.48 -5.16 -1.54
N ARG A 67 -2.28 -6.20 -0.74
CA ARG A 67 -1.17 -7.14 -0.89
C ARG A 67 -1.70 -8.56 -0.85
N THR A 68 -1.15 -9.41 -1.70
CA THR A 68 -1.42 -10.84 -1.66
C THR A 68 -0.14 -11.63 -1.93
N PHE A 69 -0.22 -12.94 -1.77
CA PHE A 69 0.88 -13.87 -2.04
C PHE A 69 0.44 -14.87 -3.09
N SER A 70 1.26 -15.03 -4.13
CA SER A 70 1.03 -16.04 -5.17
C SER A 70 1.70 -17.36 -4.81
N PRO A 71 0.97 -18.48 -4.86
CA PRO A 71 1.54 -19.82 -4.66
C PRO A 71 2.31 -20.36 -5.88
N ASN A 72 2.87 -19.49 -6.75
CA ASN A 72 3.42 -19.80 -8.08
C ASN A 72 2.35 -20.28 -9.08
N ASP A 73 1.38 -19.41 -9.35
CA ASP A 73 0.42 -19.62 -10.44
C ASP A 73 0.99 -19.18 -11.79
N ALA A 74 1.05 -20.10 -12.75
CA ALA A 74 1.55 -19.84 -14.10
C ALA A 74 0.55 -19.05 -14.97
N HIS A 75 -0.75 -19.09 -14.66
CA HIS A 75 -1.81 -18.45 -15.45
C HIS A 75 -2.14 -17.03 -14.99
N LEU A 76 -1.61 -16.60 -13.84
CA LEU A 76 -1.89 -15.29 -13.28
C LEU A 76 -1.63 -14.14 -14.27
N ILE A 77 -0.55 -14.20 -15.04
CA ILE A 77 -0.20 -13.13 -15.97
C ILE A 77 -1.23 -13.06 -17.11
N ASP A 78 -1.69 -14.22 -17.60
CA ASP A 78 -2.71 -14.30 -18.63
C ASP A 78 -4.03 -13.69 -18.13
N ASP A 79 -4.45 -14.04 -16.89
CA ASP A 79 -5.66 -13.51 -16.27
C ASP A 79 -5.62 -11.98 -16.10
N LEU A 80 -4.46 -11.43 -15.70
CA LEU A 80 -4.28 -9.99 -15.55
C LEU A 80 -4.38 -9.25 -16.89
N LEU A 81 -3.76 -9.80 -17.95
CA LEU A 81 -3.79 -9.22 -19.29
C LEU A 81 -5.19 -9.30 -19.90
N GLU A 82 -5.90 -10.41 -19.73
CA GLU A 82 -7.27 -10.58 -20.22
C GLU A 82 -8.23 -9.54 -19.62
N HIS A 83 -8.03 -9.20 -18.34
CA HIS A 83 -8.87 -8.23 -17.63
C HIS A 83 -8.36 -6.78 -17.72
N GLY A 84 -7.34 -6.53 -18.53
CA GLY A 84 -6.81 -5.19 -18.78
C GLY A 84 -6.23 -4.54 -17.52
N VAL A 85 -5.64 -5.35 -16.64
CA VAL A 85 -4.88 -4.87 -15.49
C VAL A 85 -3.48 -4.43 -15.97
N GLU A 86 -3.04 -3.27 -15.51
CA GLU A 86 -1.70 -2.73 -15.81
C GLU A 86 -0.62 -3.31 -14.88
#